data_AF-A0A6A3PHK7-F1
#
_entry.id   AF-A0A6A3PHK7-F1
#
_cell.length_a   1.000
_cell.length_b   1.000
_cell.length_c   1.000
_cell.angle_alpha   90.00
_cell.angle_beta   90.00
_cell.angle_gamma   90.00
#
_symmetry.space_group_name_H-M   'P 1'
#
loop_
_entity.id
_entity.type
_entity.pdbx_description
1 polymer ?
#
loop_
_entity_poly.entity_id
_entity_poly.type
_entity_poly.pdbx_seq_one_letter_code
_entity_poly.pdbx_strand_id
1 'polypeptide(L)'
;MEFKTRQIVDDYRAYWEDRRAYMQYPPRLFVIMRGLPGSGKTTFAQEVARYAATVDFRASICSADLFFQRGGSYVFDASRLWEAHRSCYEQCRELLCRSPDRGVDIVIVDNCNLRMDDFERYQDMHIPSDKLAVAAFECPPGIAEATQLLERANRVGHAIPGRTFVEYFNMWKHNAPEEPRPDNEVDTVDELHIDNELTTVNMPCVYIITLEEFMRDR
;
A
#
# COMPACT_ATOMS: atom_id res chain seq x y z
N MET A 1 -12.63 1.55 7.95
CA MET A 1 -11.49 2.00 7.12
C MET A 1 -10.95 3.35 7.56
N GLU A 2 -11.81 4.35 7.83
CA GLU A 2 -11.40 5.72 8.20
C GLU A 2 -10.42 5.81 9.39
N PHE A 3 -10.56 4.93 10.38
CA PHE A 3 -9.61 4.88 11.50
C PHE A 3 -8.17 4.57 11.04
N LYS A 4 -7.98 3.51 10.24
CA LYS A 4 -6.65 3.10 9.73
C LYS A 4 -6.04 4.12 8.78
N THR A 5 -6.86 4.78 7.95
CA THR A 5 -6.36 5.82 7.04
C THR A 5 -5.87 7.05 7.80
N ARG A 6 -6.50 7.39 8.93
CA ARG A 6 -6.01 8.46 9.80
C ARG A 6 -4.77 8.03 10.57
N GLN A 7 -4.80 6.82 11.13
CA GLN A 7 -3.69 6.24 11.91
C GLN A 7 -2.36 6.30 11.15
N ILE A 8 -2.32 5.84 9.89
CA ILE A 8 -1.06 5.84 9.11
C ILE A 8 -0.52 7.25 8.85
N VAL A 9 -1.39 8.24 8.67
CA VAL A 9 -0.98 9.64 8.45
C VAL A 9 -0.56 10.30 9.75
N ASP A 10 -1.25 10.04 10.85
CA ASP A 10 -0.93 10.58 12.17
C ASP A 10 0.39 10.00 12.70
N ASP A 11 0.61 8.69 12.54
CA ASP A 11 1.88 8.04 12.89
C ASP A 11 3.03 8.59 12.06
N TYR A 12 2.81 8.80 10.75
CA TYR A 12 3.77 9.45 9.88
C TYR A 12 4.05 10.90 10.28
N ARG A 13 3.02 11.66 10.64
CA ARG A 13 3.18 13.03 11.13
C ARG A 13 4.06 13.07 12.37
N ALA A 14 3.82 12.19 13.34
CA ALA A 14 4.63 12.10 14.55
C ALA A 14 6.08 11.75 14.23
N TYR A 15 6.30 10.76 13.35
CA TYR A 15 7.63 10.40 12.86
C TYR A 15 8.31 11.57 12.12
N TRP A 16 7.56 12.29 11.29
CA TRP A 16 8.05 13.43 10.53
C TRP A 16 8.45 14.59 11.43
N GLU A 17 7.64 14.91 12.45
CA GLU A 17 7.93 15.99 13.42
C GLU A 17 9.16 15.68 14.27
N ASP A 18 9.38 14.41 14.63
CA ASP A 18 10.55 13.92 15.38
C ASP A 18 11.82 13.95 14.53
N ARG A 19 11.77 13.43 13.30
CA ARG A 19 12.95 13.24 12.45
C ARG A 19 13.41 14.49 11.70
N ARG A 20 12.50 15.42 11.36
CA ARG A 20 12.83 16.62 10.55
C ARG A 20 13.90 17.51 11.18
N ALA A 21 14.09 17.45 12.51
CA ALA A 21 15.11 18.23 13.21
C ALA A 21 16.53 17.71 12.95
N TYR A 22 16.66 16.44 12.58
CA TYR A 22 17.94 15.73 12.44
C TYR A 22 18.26 15.35 10.99
N MET A 23 17.29 15.46 10.08
CA MET A 23 17.47 15.13 8.67
C MET A 23 17.77 16.38 7.83
N GLN A 24 18.62 16.21 6.81
CA GLN A 24 18.89 17.26 5.83
C GLN A 24 17.63 17.68 5.06
N TYR A 25 16.66 16.77 4.96
CA TYR A 25 15.39 16.97 4.30
C TYR A 25 14.24 16.33 5.09
N PRO A 26 13.00 16.77 4.91
CA PRO A 26 11.86 16.12 5.57
C PRO A 26 11.75 14.65 5.14
N PRO A 27 11.46 13.72 6.07
CA PRO A 27 11.39 12.31 5.74
C PRO A 27 10.25 12.03 4.76
N ARG A 28 10.35 10.95 3.99
CA ARG A 28 9.28 10.45 3.12
C ARG A 28 8.72 9.13 3.57
N LEU A 29 7.39 9.00 3.43
CA LEU A 29 6.69 7.74 3.60
C LEU A 29 6.44 7.05 2.27
N PHE A 30 6.85 5.80 2.16
CA PHE A 30 6.45 4.91 1.09
C PHE A 30 5.45 3.87 1.62
N VAL A 31 4.26 3.80 1.03
CA VAL A 31 3.19 2.87 1.43
C VAL A 31 2.97 1.85 0.32
N ILE A 32 3.23 0.57 0.61
CA ILE A 32 2.92 -0.52 -0.31
C ILE A 32 1.63 -1.19 0.15
N MET A 33 0.60 -1.19 -0.69
CA MET A 33 -0.65 -1.87 -0.37
C MET A 33 -0.63 -3.31 -0.87
N ARG A 34 -1.37 -4.18 -0.18
CA ARG A 34 -1.57 -5.57 -0.59
C ARG A 34 -2.96 -6.05 -0.25
N GLY A 35 -3.55 -6.87 -1.12
CA GLY A 35 -4.87 -7.47 -0.90
C GLY A 35 -5.63 -7.75 -2.19
N LEU A 36 -6.71 -8.50 -2.08
CA LEU A 36 -7.52 -8.94 -3.23
C LEU A 36 -8.19 -7.78 -3.99
N PRO A 37 -8.44 -7.93 -5.30
CA PRO A 37 -9.34 -7.02 -6.02
C PRO A 37 -10.67 -6.88 -5.27
N GLY A 38 -11.18 -5.65 -5.17
CA GLY A 38 -12.42 -5.35 -4.44
C GLY A 38 -12.30 -5.24 -2.92
N SER A 39 -11.11 -5.41 -2.32
CA SER A 39 -10.88 -5.23 -0.88
C SER A 39 -10.95 -3.76 -0.41
N GLY A 40 -11.10 -2.79 -1.32
CA GLY A 40 -11.17 -1.36 -0.96
C GLY A 40 -9.82 -0.65 -0.88
N LYS A 41 -8.76 -1.28 -1.41
CA LYS A 41 -7.42 -0.71 -1.58
C LYS A 41 -7.42 0.72 -2.16
N THR A 42 -7.98 0.91 -3.35
CA THR A 42 -8.03 2.24 -3.99
C THR A 42 -8.76 3.27 -3.13
N THR A 43 -9.85 2.87 -2.47
CA THR A 43 -10.56 3.72 -1.51
C THR A 43 -9.66 4.12 -0.34
N PHE A 44 -8.92 3.19 0.23
CA PHE A 44 -7.95 3.46 1.31
C PHE A 44 -6.87 4.43 0.85
N ALA A 45 -6.25 4.20 -0.31
CA ALA A 45 -5.22 5.08 -0.87
C ALA A 45 -5.73 6.52 -1.04
N GLN A 46 -6.94 6.67 -1.58
CA GLN A 46 -7.59 7.96 -1.77
C GLN A 46 -7.90 8.67 -0.43
N GLU A 47 -8.39 7.94 0.56
CA GLU A 47 -8.68 8.49 1.89
C GLU A 47 -7.40 8.88 2.65
N VAL A 48 -6.32 8.09 2.53
CA VAL A 48 -4.99 8.48 3.04
C VAL A 48 -4.53 9.78 2.38
N ALA A 49 -4.59 9.87 1.05
CA ALA A 49 -4.20 11.08 0.33
C ALA A 49 -5.06 12.31 0.71
N ARG A 50 -6.38 12.11 0.86
CA ARG A 50 -7.31 13.16 1.27
C ARG A 50 -7.00 13.64 2.68
N TYR A 51 -6.77 12.73 3.62
CA TYR A 51 -6.49 13.09 5.01
C TYR A 51 -5.11 13.72 5.16
N ALA A 52 -4.09 13.20 4.48
CA ALA A 52 -2.76 13.80 4.39
C ALA A 52 -2.82 15.28 3.96
N ALA A 53 -3.65 15.61 2.98
CA ALA A 53 -3.85 16.99 2.54
C ALA A 53 -4.46 17.91 3.62
N THR A 54 -5.25 17.37 4.56
CA THR A 54 -5.80 18.15 5.69
C THR A 54 -4.75 18.52 6.75
N VAL A 55 -3.60 17.88 6.72
CA VAL A 55 -2.45 18.12 7.61
C VAL A 55 -1.21 18.57 6.82
N ASP A 56 -1.44 19.20 5.66
CA ASP A 56 -0.42 19.80 4.79
C ASP A 56 0.62 18.83 4.19
N PHE A 57 0.31 17.53 4.13
CA PHE A 57 1.12 16.56 3.39
C PHE A 57 0.59 16.34 1.97
N ARG A 58 1.53 16.20 1.04
CA ARG A 58 1.24 15.87 -0.36
C ARG A 58 1.44 14.38 -0.58
N ALA A 59 0.36 13.71 -1.00
CA ALA A 59 0.38 12.29 -1.32
C ALA A 59 0.25 12.06 -2.83
N SER A 60 0.91 11.03 -3.35
CA SER A 60 0.76 10.57 -4.74
C SER A 60 0.48 9.08 -4.78
N ILE A 61 -0.52 8.68 -5.57
CA ILE A 61 -0.94 7.29 -5.73
C ILE A 61 -0.44 6.79 -7.08
N CYS A 62 0.32 5.70 -7.04
CA CYS A 62 0.77 4.96 -8.22
C CYS A 62 -0.03 3.66 -8.29
N SER A 63 -0.60 3.35 -9.45
CA SER A 63 -1.34 2.11 -9.67
C SER A 63 -1.15 1.62 -11.10
N ALA A 64 -1.03 0.30 -11.28
CA ALA A 64 -1.03 -0.31 -12.59
C ALA A 64 -2.38 -0.14 -13.30
N ASP A 65 -3.48 -0.03 -12.55
CA ASP A 65 -4.82 0.12 -13.13
C ASP A 65 -5.02 1.45 -13.87
N LEU A 66 -4.30 2.50 -13.48
CA LEU A 66 -4.31 3.80 -14.18
C LEU A 66 -3.85 3.67 -15.63
N PHE A 67 -2.99 2.69 -15.95
CA PHE A 67 -2.53 2.45 -17.32
C PHE A 67 -3.66 2.00 -18.26
N PHE A 68 -4.67 1.34 -17.70
CA PHE A 68 -5.83 0.84 -18.44
C PHE A 68 -7.00 1.84 -18.44
N GLN A 69 -6.89 2.95 -17.70
CA GLN A 69 -7.88 4.02 -17.76
C GLN A 69 -7.66 4.90 -18.99
N ARG A 70 -8.64 4.92 -19.90
CA ARG A 70 -8.61 5.72 -21.14
C ARG A 70 -9.93 6.45 -21.31
N GLY A 71 -9.90 7.78 -21.37
CA GLY A 71 -11.08 8.60 -21.64
C GLY A 71 -12.26 8.35 -20.67
N GLY A 72 -11.97 8.03 -19.42
CA GLY A 72 -12.97 7.71 -18.38
C GLY A 72 -13.48 6.27 -18.38
N SER A 73 -12.95 5.38 -19.23
CA SER A 73 -13.28 3.95 -19.24
C SER A 73 -12.08 3.08 -18.89
N TYR A 74 -12.30 2.00 -18.14
CA TYR A 74 -11.28 0.99 -17.85
C TYR A 74 -11.28 -0.07 -18.97
N VAL A 75 -10.15 -0.22 -19.65
CA VAL A 75 -9.99 -1.18 -20.77
C VAL A 75 -8.79 -2.08 -20.46
N PHE A 76 -9.07 -3.19 -19.77
CA PHE A 76 -8.04 -4.16 -19.42
C PHE A 76 -7.52 -4.90 -20.64
N ASP A 77 -6.20 -4.99 -20.77
CA ASP A 77 -5.51 -5.78 -21.78
C ASP A 77 -4.39 -6.58 -21.12
N ALA A 78 -4.63 -7.89 -20.95
CA ALA A 78 -3.69 -8.81 -20.32
C ALA A 78 -2.33 -8.85 -21.02
N SER A 79 -2.28 -8.63 -22.35
CA SER A 79 -1.01 -8.63 -23.10
C SER A 79 -0.09 -7.47 -22.72
N ARG A 80 -0.65 -6.43 -22.12
CA ARG A 80 0.04 -5.20 -21.71
C ARG A 80 0.17 -5.06 -20.20
N LEU A 81 -0.16 -6.11 -19.45
CA LEU A 81 -0.05 -6.12 -17.98
C LEU A 81 1.38 -5.83 -17.51
N TRP A 82 2.38 -6.36 -18.22
CA TRP A 82 3.79 -6.07 -17.92
C TRP A 82 4.14 -4.58 -18.13
N GLU A 83 3.57 -3.92 -19.14
CA GLU A 83 3.75 -2.47 -19.37
C GLU A 83 3.10 -1.66 -18.26
N ALA A 84 1.90 -2.07 -17.82
CA ALA A 84 1.17 -1.42 -16.74
C ALA A 84 1.95 -1.48 -15.41
N HIS A 85 2.44 -2.66 -15.04
CA HIS A 85 3.28 -2.82 -13.85
C HIS A 85 4.61 -2.06 -13.98
N ARG A 86 5.25 -2.07 -15.16
CA ARG A 86 6.46 -1.29 -15.40
C ARG A 86 6.20 0.21 -15.25
N SER A 87 5.13 0.72 -15.84
CA SER A 87 4.74 2.13 -15.73
C SER A 87 4.51 2.54 -14.28
N CYS A 88 3.77 1.73 -13.51
CA CYS A 88 3.56 1.97 -12.08
C CYS A 88 4.89 1.97 -11.30
N TYR A 89 5.75 0.98 -11.52
CA TYR A 89 7.07 0.88 -10.89
C TYR A 89 7.95 2.11 -11.17
N GLU A 90 8.02 2.55 -12.44
CA GLU A 90 8.80 3.71 -12.86
C GLU A 90 8.26 5.01 -12.25
N GLN A 91 6.94 5.17 -12.16
CA GLN A 91 6.31 6.31 -11.48
C GLN A 91 6.67 6.36 -9.99
N CYS A 92 6.58 5.22 -9.28
CA CYS A 92 7.01 5.13 -7.88
C CYS A 92 8.48 5.53 -7.74
N ARG A 93 9.35 4.94 -8.58
CA ARG A 93 10.79 5.22 -8.55
C ARG A 93 11.07 6.71 -8.78
N GLU A 94 10.41 7.32 -9.77
CA GLU A 94 10.59 8.74 -10.05
C GLU A 94 10.18 9.62 -8.87
N LEU A 95 9.02 9.34 -8.25
CA LEU A 95 8.55 10.11 -7.10
C LEU A 95 9.47 9.99 -5.89
N LEU A 96 9.98 8.80 -5.62
CA LEU A 96 10.90 8.53 -4.52
C LEU A 96 12.32 9.06 -4.77
N CYS A 97 12.79 9.06 -6.03
CA CYS A 97 14.12 9.56 -6.40
C CYS A 97 14.19 11.09 -6.57
N ARG A 98 13.05 11.77 -6.80
CA ARG A 98 13.04 13.24 -6.90
C ARG A 98 13.65 13.84 -5.64
N SER A 99 14.32 14.99 -5.75
CA SER A 99 14.89 15.68 -4.59
C SER A 99 13.82 15.91 -3.50
N PRO A 100 14.12 15.69 -2.20
CA PRO A 100 13.16 15.81 -1.09
C PRO A 100 12.34 17.11 -1.05
N ASP A 101 12.91 18.20 -1.56
CA ASP A 101 12.29 19.51 -1.71
C ASP A 101 11.19 19.58 -2.80
N ARG A 102 11.06 18.57 -3.67
CA ARG A 102 10.32 18.67 -4.94
C ARG A 102 8.88 18.20 -5.01
N GLY A 103 8.18 17.79 -3.95
CA GLY A 103 6.73 17.69 -4.15
C GLY A 103 5.87 16.75 -3.34
N VAL A 104 6.42 15.68 -2.77
CA VAL A 104 5.60 14.57 -2.28
C VAL A 104 6.20 14.03 -1.00
N ASP A 105 5.35 13.96 0.02
CA ASP A 105 5.67 13.49 1.36
C ASP A 105 5.28 12.01 1.50
N ILE A 106 4.22 11.58 0.81
CA ILE A 106 3.71 10.20 0.85
C ILE A 106 3.56 9.64 -0.57
N VAL A 107 4.22 8.52 -0.87
CA VAL A 107 4.03 7.76 -2.12
C VAL A 107 3.30 6.47 -1.79
N ILE A 108 2.19 6.19 -2.49
CA ILE A 108 1.34 5.03 -2.24
C ILE A 108 1.30 4.14 -3.48
N VAL A 109 1.58 2.85 -3.34
CA VAL A 109 1.41 1.85 -4.40
C VAL A 109 0.08 1.12 -4.21
N ASP A 110 -0.92 1.50 -5.00
CA ASP A 110 -2.24 0.88 -5.02
C ASP A 110 -2.28 -0.28 -6.04
N ASN A 111 -1.65 -1.39 -5.67
CA ASN A 111 -1.67 -2.64 -6.42
C ASN A 111 -2.09 -3.80 -5.51
N CYS A 112 -2.49 -4.93 -6.10
CA CYS A 112 -2.89 -6.10 -5.32
C CYS A 112 -1.70 -6.78 -4.62
N ASN A 113 -0.53 -6.81 -5.27
CA ASN A 113 0.71 -7.36 -4.71
C ASN A 113 0.50 -8.74 -4.06
N LEU A 114 -0.19 -9.63 -4.77
CA LEU A 114 -0.64 -10.92 -4.24
C LEU A 114 0.52 -11.92 -4.08
N ARG A 115 1.51 -11.86 -4.97
CA ARG A 115 2.76 -12.63 -4.85
C ARG A 115 3.79 -11.85 -4.04
N MET A 116 4.69 -12.58 -3.37
CA MET A 116 5.82 -11.96 -2.68
C MET A 116 6.76 -11.26 -3.66
N ASP A 117 7.09 -11.86 -4.80
CA ASP A 117 7.93 -11.23 -5.83
C ASP A 117 7.39 -9.86 -6.30
N ASP A 118 6.06 -9.74 -6.43
CA ASP A 118 5.40 -8.48 -6.83
C ASP A 118 5.56 -7.41 -5.74
N PHE A 119 5.51 -7.82 -4.47
CA PHE A 119 5.68 -6.96 -3.30
C PHE A 119 7.15 -6.58 -3.06
N GLU A 120 8.04 -7.56 -3.04
CA GLU A 120 9.48 -7.42 -2.83
C GLU A 120 10.11 -6.50 -3.87
N ARG A 121 9.62 -6.53 -5.12
CA ARG A 121 10.02 -5.57 -6.15
C ARG A 121 9.90 -4.10 -5.71
N TYR A 122 8.89 -3.75 -4.90
CA TYR A 122 8.74 -2.40 -4.36
C TYR A 122 9.54 -2.22 -3.07
N GLN A 123 9.56 -3.22 -2.18
CA GLN A 123 10.34 -3.19 -0.95
C GLN A 123 11.84 -2.99 -1.22
N ASP A 124 12.36 -3.66 -2.24
CA ASP A 124 13.75 -3.62 -2.68
C ASP A 124 14.04 -2.46 -3.64
N MET A 125 13.11 -1.50 -3.77
CA MET A 125 13.49 -0.20 -4.31
C MET A 125 14.47 0.41 -3.33
N HIS A 126 15.78 0.25 -3.59
CA HIS A 126 16.93 0.82 -2.86
C HIS A 126 16.98 2.36 -3.03
N ILE A 127 15.85 3.01 -2.80
CA ILE A 127 15.63 4.44 -2.93
C ILE A 127 15.44 4.94 -1.49
N PRO A 128 15.97 6.13 -1.14
CA PRO A 128 15.90 6.65 0.23
C PRO A 128 14.48 7.11 0.59
N SER A 129 13.51 6.20 0.66
CA SER A 129 12.37 6.42 1.54
C SER A 129 12.88 6.26 2.97
N ASP A 130 12.76 7.31 3.78
CA ASP A 130 13.15 7.27 5.18
C ASP A 130 12.28 6.30 5.98
N LYS A 131 11.03 6.10 5.54
CA LYS A 131 10.10 5.14 6.15
C LYS A 131 9.30 4.36 5.11
N LEU A 132 9.29 3.04 5.25
CA LEU A 132 8.42 2.12 4.53
C LEU A 132 7.29 1.63 5.44
N ALA A 133 6.06 1.63 4.93
CA ALA A 133 4.90 1.03 5.57
C ALA A 133 4.15 0.12 4.60
N VAL A 134 3.53 -0.93 5.13
CA VAL A 134 2.70 -1.86 4.38
C VAL A 134 1.25 -1.74 4.84
N ALA A 135 0.33 -1.48 3.91
CA ALA A 135 -1.11 -1.50 4.18
C ALA A 135 -1.71 -2.82 3.64
N ALA A 136 -1.85 -3.81 4.52
CA ALA A 136 -2.28 -5.16 4.16
C ALA A 136 -3.75 -5.39 4.49
N PHE A 137 -4.55 -5.72 3.48
CA PHE A 137 -5.96 -6.05 3.65
C PHE A 137 -6.11 -7.53 3.96
N GLU A 138 -6.81 -7.83 5.04
CA GLU A 138 -7.04 -9.19 5.50
C GLU A 138 -7.61 -10.09 4.40
N CYS A 139 -7.08 -11.31 4.29
CA CYS A 139 -7.61 -12.31 3.39
C CYS A 139 -8.96 -12.82 3.91
N PRO A 140 -10.03 -12.82 3.10
CA PRO A 140 -11.29 -13.46 3.46
C PRO A 140 -11.06 -14.91 3.93
N PRO A 141 -11.76 -15.38 4.98
CA PRO A 141 -11.56 -16.73 5.51
C PRO A 141 -12.04 -17.81 4.54
N GLY A 142 -13.03 -17.48 3.70
CA GLY A 142 -13.67 -18.40 2.77
C GLY A 142 -13.93 -17.80 1.38
N ILE A 143 -14.28 -18.69 0.46
CA ILE A 143 -14.59 -18.32 -0.93
C ILE A 143 -15.89 -17.50 -1.05
N ALA A 144 -16.82 -17.69 -0.11
CA ALA A 144 -18.08 -16.94 -0.08
C ALA A 144 -17.82 -15.44 0.16
N GLU A 145 -17.03 -15.11 1.17
CA GLU A 145 -16.62 -13.75 1.48
C GLU A 145 -15.73 -13.17 0.37
N ALA A 146 -14.81 -13.97 -0.18
CA ALA A 146 -13.99 -13.55 -1.30
C ALA A 146 -14.83 -13.21 -2.54
N THR A 147 -15.91 -13.94 -2.80
CA THR A 147 -16.82 -13.68 -3.94
C THR A 147 -17.51 -12.31 -3.82
N GLN A 148 -17.78 -11.83 -2.60
CA GLN A 148 -18.30 -10.48 -2.40
C GLN A 148 -17.29 -9.41 -2.87
N LEU A 149 -15.98 -9.65 -2.71
CA LEU A 149 -14.95 -8.76 -3.22
C LEU A 149 -14.86 -8.80 -4.75
N LEU A 150 -15.03 -9.98 -5.35
CA LEU A 150 -15.14 -10.10 -6.81
C LEU A 150 -16.30 -9.26 -7.36
N GLU A 151 -17.47 -9.33 -6.71
CA GLU A 151 -18.63 -8.52 -7.10
C GLU A 151 -18.33 -7.01 -6.99
N ARG A 152 -17.64 -6.59 -5.93
CA ARG A 152 -17.20 -5.19 -5.76
C ARG A 152 -16.23 -4.78 -6.88
N ALA A 153 -15.24 -5.60 -7.20
CA ALA A 153 -14.28 -5.33 -8.27
C ALA A 153 -14.97 -5.24 -9.65
N ASN A 154 -15.95 -6.09 -9.91
CA ASN A 154 -16.67 -6.10 -11.17
C ASN A 154 -17.63 -4.91 -11.30
N ARG A 155 -18.24 -4.45 -10.20
CA ARG A 155 -19.07 -3.23 -10.17
C ARG A 155 -18.30 -1.98 -10.59
N VAL A 156 -16.99 -1.92 -10.33
CA VAL A 156 -16.12 -0.79 -10.71
C VAL A 156 -15.38 -1.02 -12.04
N GLY A 157 -15.72 -2.07 -12.78
CA GLY A 157 -15.30 -2.26 -14.18
C GLY A 157 -14.15 -3.25 -14.44
N HIS A 158 -13.61 -3.94 -13.43
CA HIS A 158 -12.49 -4.87 -13.66
C HIS A 158 -12.85 -6.14 -14.44
N ALA A 159 -14.15 -6.50 -14.55
CA ALA A 159 -14.66 -7.65 -15.32
C ALA A 159 -13.83 -8.94 -15.18
N ILE A 160 -13.43 -9.28 -13.95
CA ILE A 160 -12.55 -10.40 -13.62
C ILE A 160 -13.34 -11.72 -13.74
N PRO A 161 -12.87 -12.70 -14.53
CA PRO A 161 -13.49 -14.02 -14.55
C PRO A 161 -13.38 -14.73 -13.20
N GLY A 162 -14.44 -15.40 -12.76
CA GLY A 162 -14.46 -16.09 -11.46
C GLY A 162 -13.28 -17.06 -11.25
N ARG A 163 -12.89 -17.81 -12.28
CA ARG A 163 -11.71 -18.71 -12.23
C ARG A 163 -10.41 -17.97 -11.88
N THR A 164 -10.20 -16.79 -12.47
CA THR A 164 -9.02 -15.96 -12.25
C THR A 164 -9.06 -15.35 -10.86
N PHE A 165 -10.24 -14.99 -10.37
CA PHE A 165 -10.39 -14.51 -9.00
C PHE A 165 -10.12 -15.61 -7.96
N VAL A 166 -10.49 -16.87 -8.22
CA VAL A 166 -10.14 -18.01 -7.36
C VAL A 166 -8.62 -18.19 -7.30
N GLU A 167 -7.91 -18.03 -8.43
CA GLU A 167 -6.44 -18.03 -8.44
C GLU A 167 -5.88 -16.90 -7.57
N TYR A 168 -6.41 -15.68 -7.69
CA TYR A 168 -6.01 -14.55 -6.84
C TYR A 168 -6.26 -14.83 -5.36
N PHE A 169 -7.42 -15.38 -5.02
CA PHE A 169 -7.77 -15.77 -3.65
C PHE A 169 -6.77 -16.79 -3.09
N ASN A 170 -6.45 -17.84 -3.84
CA ASN A 170 -5.48 -18.84 -3.41
C ASN A 170 -4.07 -18.26 -3.26
N MET A 171 -3.65 -17.38 -4.17
CA MET A 171 -2.38 -16.67 -4.05
C MET A 171 -2.34 -15.81 -2.79
N TRP A 172 -3.41 -15.04 -2.50
CA TRP A 172 -3.46 -14.21 -1.31
C TRP A 172 -3.49 -15.05 -0.04
N LYS A 173 -4.29 -16.11 0.01
CA LYS A 173 -4.36 -17.01 1.16
C LYS A 173 -3.00 -17.62 1.52
N HIS A 174 -2.14 -17.87 0.53
CA HIS A 174 -0.81 -18.42 0.76
C HIS A 174 0.22 -17.36 1.20
N ASN A 175 0.08 -16.12 0.75
CA ASN A 175 1.06 -15.05 0.94
C ASN A 175 0.57 -13.90 1.86
N ALA A 176 -0.62 -14.03 2.44
CA ALA A 176 -1.15 -13.03 3.36
C ALA A 176 -0.22 -12.93 4.57
N PRO A 177 0.05 -11.72 5.09
CA PRO A 177 0.82 -11.58 6.30
C PRO A 177 0.11 -12.38 7.41
N GLU A 178 0.86 -13.26 8.09
CA GLU A 178 0.34 -13.89 9.31
C GLU A 178 -0.02 -12.77 10.28
N GLU A 179 -1.17 -12.88 10.98
CA GLU A 179 -1.37 -12.07 12.18
C GLU A 179 -0.14 -12.25 13.06
N PRO A 180 0.41 -11.17 13.66
CA PRO A 180 1.48 -11.33 14.64
C PRO A 180 0.96 -12.22 15.76
N ARG A 181 1.37 -13.48 15.76
CA ARG A 181 1.14 -14.39 16.88
C ARG A 181 1.88 -13.77 18.07
N PRO A 182 1.26 -13.70 19.26
CA PRO A 182 1.86 -13.09 20.44
C PRO A 182 3.22 -13.72 20.84
N ASP A 183 3.62 -14.81 20.21
CA ASP A 183 4.76 -15.64 20.57
C ASP A 183 5.90 -15.60 19.53
N ASN A 184 5.75 -14.87 18.42
CA ASN A 184 6.79 -14.75 17.40
C ASN A 184 7.52 -13.41 17.54
N GLU A 185 8.49 -13.36 18.46
CA GLU A 185 9.64 -12.46 18.34
C GLU A 185 10.33 -12.78 17.00
N VAL A 186 10.09 -11.95 15.98
CA VAL A 186 10.90 -11.98 14.77
C VAL A 186 12.13 -11.13 15.05
N ASP A 187 13.18 -11.81 15.50
CA ASP A 187 14.52 -11.26 15.50
C ASP A 187 15.00 -11.01 14.06
N THR A 188 15.38 -9.75 13.83
CA THR A 188 16.40 -9.27 12.89
C THR A 188 16.13 -9.35 11.38
N VAL A 189 15.88 -8.16 10.81
CA VAL A 189 16.56 -7.75 9.57
C VAL A 189 17.26 -6.44 9.87
N ASP A 190 18.59 -6.53 9.97
CA ASP A 190 19.60 -5.47 10.09
C ASP A 190 19.13 -4.09 10.56
N GLU A 191 19.45 -3.81 11.82
CA GLU A 191 19.73 -2.48 12.32
C GLU A 191 20.73 -1.78 11.38
N LEU A 192 20.20 -1.01 10.43
CA LEU A 192 20.87 0.19 9.97
C LEU A 192 21.18 1.00 11.24
N HIS A 193 22.44 0.94 11.65
CA HIS A 193 23.04 1.78 12.69
C HIS A 193 22.83 3.26 12.34
N ILE A 194 21.65 3.76 12.68
CA ILE A 194 21.32 5.17 12.82
C ILE A 194 20.83 5.29 14.26
N ASP A 195 21.78 5.47 15.17
CA ASP A 195 21.60 6.02 16.52
C ASP A 195 20.25 5.71 17.18
N ASN A 196 20.11 4.47 17.66
CA ASN A 196 18.93 3.96 18.36
C ASN A 196 18.70 4.59 19.76
N GLU A 197 19.33 5.73 20.06
CA GLU A 197 19.20 6.46 21.33
C GLU A 197 18.39 7.77 21.23
N LEU A 198 17.96 8.20 20.03
CA LEU A 198 17.37 9.54 19.86
C LEU A 198 15.86 9.60 19.57
N THR A 199 15.14 8.48 19.40
CA THR A 199 13.71 8.53 19.01
C THR A 199 12.80 7.71 19.91
N THR A 200 11.75 8.35 20.44
CA THR A 200 10.69 7.70 21.23
C THR A 200 9.45 7.34 20.40
N VAL A 201 9.40 7.72 19.11
CA VAL A 201 8.24 7.52 18.24
C VAL A 201 8.43 6.28 17.35
N ASN A 202 7.72 5.20 17.69
CA ASN A 202 7.71 3.98 16.89
C ASN A 202 6.52 3.98 15.91
N MET A 203 6.75 4.36 14.65
CA MET A 203 5.75 4.21 13.58
C MET A 203 5.73 2.74 13.09
N PRO A 204 4.57 2.06 13.08
CA PRO A 204 4.44 0.70 12.57
C PRO A 204 4.91 0.54 11.13
N CYS A 205 5.60 -0.56 10.83
CA CYS A 205 5.93 -0.94 9.45
C CYS A 205 4.76 -1.64 8.73
N VAL A 206 3.76 -2.13 9.47
CA VAL A 206 2.60 -2.85 8.91
C VAL A 206 1.30 -2.37 9.56
N TYR A 207 0.32 -2.06 8.71
CA TYR A 207 -1.05 -1.75 9.07
C TYR A 207 -1.96 -2.83 8.48
N ILE A 208 -2.52 -3.67 9.34
CA ILE A 208 -3.54 -4.65 8.93
C ILE A 208 -4.90 -3.95 8.90
N ILE A 209 -5.58 -4.02 7.75
CA ILE A 209 -6.95 -3.55 7.56
C ILE A 209 -7.85 -4.78 7.55
N THR A 210 -8.68 -4.90 8.58
CA THR A 210 -9.51 -6.10 8.78
C THR A 210 -10.68 -6.13 7.80
N LEU A 211 -11.19 -7.33 7.51
CA LEU A 211 -12.40 -7.51 6.72
C LEU A 211 -13.54 -6.66 7.27
N GLU A 212 -13.73 -6.62 8.58
CA GLU A 212 -14.75 -5.78 9.20
C GLU A 212 -14.57 -4.30 8.84
N GLU A 213 -13.35 -3.79 8.90
CA GLU A 213 -13.06 -2.38 8.63
C GLU A 213 -13.37 -1.96 7.19
N PHE A 214 -13.22 -2.85 6.20
CA PHE A 214 -13.47 -2.54 4.79
C PHE A 214 -14.75 -3.15 4.21
N MET A 215 -15.38 -4.08 4.93
CA MET A 215 -16.67 -4.66 4.55
C MET A 215 -17.84 -3.88 5.15
N ARG A 216 -17.67 -3.15 6.26
CA ARG A 216 -18.69 -2.23 6.80
C ARG A 216 -19.27 -1.37 5.67
N ASP A 217 -20.58 -1.54 5.47
CA ASP A 217 -21.32 -1.05 4.30
C ASP A 217 -20.99 0.41 3.96
N ARG A 218 -20.59 0.63 2.71
CA ARG A 218 -20.84 1.88 1.98
C ARG A 218 -21.85 1.56 0.89
#